data_AF-A0A956IZN3-F1
#
_entry.id   AF-A0A956IZN3-F1
#
_cell.length_a   1.000
_cell.length_b   1.000
_cell.length_c   1.000
_cell.angle_alpha   90.00
_cell.angle_beta   90.00
_cell.angle_gamma   90.00
#
_symmetry.space_group_name_H-M   'P 1'
#
loop_
_entity.id
_entity.type
_entity.pdbx_description
1 polymer ?
#
loop_
_entity_poly.entity_id
_entity_poly.type
_entity_poly.pdbx_seq_one_letter_code
_entity_poly.pdbx_strand_id
1 'polypeptide(L)'
;MTTLLDDAPHRAASRTLALLIACLCGCIAWLYPSSAQAQVATCIQVVSGGQDGSSLNRLVESELARHPSHKLAKTNCETTLRIEVIEVEAKLGGGLFLTGSVDGEVPDRVKVQPGRMDRAVEELLTVLLHNDPRRLSGPERADWFAQQRKSFRVRGINYIGAEVYEVGAVVDGRLATLPGLALVARREVDWFHFGVRVAGANQLNSGDDRLSLTTQVTAQLEASLFSSATASTAAFAGLVAGLEYQRFRGPTTLNGQRSIESATAAGFSPGLRFGLELGRYTTTHGLVFAQLLFPTFASHDVDTGVVDQWTPSVSIGAGMVF
;
A
#
# COMPACT_ATOMS: atom_id res chain seq x y z
N MET A 1 6.12 32.31 -54.12
CA MET A 1 5.26 31.11 -54.23
C MET A 1 5.75 30.15 -53.16
N THR A 2 5.25 30.36 -51.95
CA THR A 2 5.82 29.90 -50.67
C THR A 2 5.04 28.70 -50.17
N THR A 3 5.73 27.59 -49.97
CA THR A 3 5.24 26.33 -49.42
C THR A 3 5.03 26.45 -47.92
N LEU A 4 3.77 26.29 -47.50
CA LEU A 4 3.34 25.96 -46.13
C LEU A 4 3.84 24.54 -45.80
N LEU A 5 4.59 24.39 -44.70
CA LEU A 5 4.98 23.10 -44.14
C LEU A 5 4.49 23.02 -42.69
N ASP A 6 3.89 21.87 -42.40
CA ASP A 6 3.00 21.51 -41.30
C ASP A 6 3.56 21.58 -39.87
N ASP A 7 2.83 22.25 -38.97
CA ASP A 7 2.95 22.22 -37.51
C ASP A 7 2.17 21.03 -36.87
N ALA A 8 2.41 19.80 -37.34
CA ALA A 8 1.60 18.64 -36.95
C ALA A 8 2.07 17.73 -35.77
N PRO A 9 3.32 17.75 -35.23
CA PRO A 9 3.73 16.69 -34.30
C PRO A 9 3.29 16.89 -32.84
N HIS A 10 2.94 18.11 -32.40
CA HIS A 10 2.71 18.37 -30.97
C HIS A 10 1.35 17.90 -30.42
N ARG A 11 0.35 17.65 -31.28
CA ARG A 11 -0.99 17.24 -30.81
C ARG A 11 -1.10 15.74 -30.51
N ALA A 12 -0.27 14.90 -31.15
CA ALA A 12 -0.33 13.44 -30.99
C ALA A 12 0.17 12.96 -29.62
N ALA A 13 1.20 13.59 -29.06
CA ALA A 13 1.80 13.20 -27.78
C ALA A 13 0.89 13.47 -26.56
N SER A 14 -0.01 14.45 -26.64
CA SER A 14 -0.91 14.79 -25.52
C SER A 14 -2.03 13.77 -25.29
N ARG A 15 -2.47 13.08 -26.36
CA ARG A 15 -3.59 12.14 -26.30
C ARG A 15 -3.19 10.76 -25.78
N THR A 16 -1.96 10.33 -26.05
CA THR A 16 -1.42 9.05 -25.55
C THR A 16 -1.13 9.09 -24.05
N LEU A 17 -0.69 10.24 -23.51
CA LEU A 17 -0.43 10.41 -22.08
C LEU A 17 -1.73 10.35 -21.24
N ALA A 18 -2.80 10.99 -21.72
CA ALA A 18 -4.11 10.99 -21.05
C ALA A 18 -4.74 9.58 -20.98
N LEU A 19 -4.55 8.77 -22.03
CA LEU A 19 -5.02 7.39 -22.09
C LEU A 19 -4.26 6.46 -21.12
N LEU A 20 -2.94 6.66 -20.97
CA LEU A 20 -2.13 5.90 -20.00
C LEU A 20 -2.51 6.23 -18.55
N ILE A 21 -2.77 7.51 -18.23
CA ILE A 21 -3.20 7.93 -16.88
C ILE A 21 -4.59 7.35 -16.55
N ALA A 22 -5.53 7.39 -17.50
CA ALA A 22 -6.87 6.81 -17.32
C ALA A 22 -6.82 5.28 -17.12
N CYS A 23 -5.94 4.58 -17.84
CA CYS A 23 -5.75 3.13 -17.69
C CYS A 23 -5.13 2.78 -16.33
N LEU A 24 -4.15 3.56 -15.86
CA LEU A 24 -3.54 3.36 -14.54
C LEU A 24 -4.55 3.55 -13.40
N CYS A 25 -5.39 4.60 -13.47
CA CYS A 25 -6.45 4.84 -12.49
C CYS A 25 -7.52 3.73 -12.50
N GLY A 26 -7.88 3.20 -13.68
CA GLY A 26 -8.81 2.09 -13.82
C GLY A 26 -8.29 0.78 -13.21
N CYS A 27 -7.02 0.46 -13.40
CA CYS A 27 -6.42 -0.75 -12.82
C CYS A 27 -6.30 -0.68 -11.29
N ILE A 28 -6.09 0.51 -10.71
CA ILE A 28 -5.98 0.68 -9.25
C ILE A 28 -7.35 0.47 -8.56
N ALA A 29 -8.46 0.83 -9.20
CA ALA A 29 -9.80 0.59 -8.65
C ALA A 29 -10.22 -0.89 -8.67
N TRP A 30 -9.68 -1.71 -9.58
CA TRP A 30 -9.95 -3.14 -9.69
C TRP A 30 -9.12 -4.01 -8.73
N LEU A 31 -8.14 -3.43 -8.04
CA LEU A 31 -7.28 -4.12 -7.06
C LEU A 31 -7.83 -4.07 -5.63
N TYR A 32 -9.10 -3.70 -5.43
CA TYR A 32 -9.80 -3.87 -4.15
C TYR A 32 -10.58 -5.20 -4.15
N PRO A 33 -9.98 -6.33 -3.75
CA PRO A 33 -10.78 -7.48 -3.38
C PRO A 33 -11.57 -7.10 -2.13
N SER A 34 -12.89 -7.02 -2.28
CA SER A 34 -13.84 -7.22 -1.19
C SER A 34 -13.52 -8.58 -0.57
N SER A 35 -12.66 -8.56 0.43
CA SER A 35 -12.12 -9.77 1.03
C SER A 35 -13.21 -10.38 1.89
N ALA A 36 -13.88 -11.40 1.36
CA ALA A 36 -14.59 -12.37 2.18
C ALA A 36 -13.59 -12.89 3.22
N GLN A 37 -13.82 -12.58 4.50
CA GLN A 37 -13.04 -13.17 5.58
C GLN A 37 -13.21 -14.68 5.49
N ALA A 38 -12.12 -15.43 5.32
CA ALA A 38 -12.16 -16.87 5.31
C ALA A 38 -12.64 -17.36 6.68
N GLN A 39 -13.80 -18.01 6.72
CA GLN A 39 -14.37 -18.59 7.93
C GLN A 39 -13.58 -19.84 8.35
N VAL A 40 -13.23 -19.92 9.64
CA VAL A 40 -12.44 -21.01 10.22
C VAL A 40 -13.27 -22.30 10.26
N ALA A 41 -12.74 -23.40 9.73
CA ALA A 41 -13.42 -24.70 9.70
C ALA A 41 -13.43 -25.34 11.10
N THR A 42 -14.61 -25.54 11.68
CA THR A 42 -14.78 -25.93 13.10
C THR A 42 -15.49 -27.28 13.25
N CYS A 43 -14.88 -28.21 13.99
CA CYS A 43 -15.49 -29.47 14.43
C CYS A 43 -16.19 -29.28 15.76
N ILE A 44 -17.35 -29.91 15.96
CA ILE A 44 -18.08 -29.87 17.24
C ILE A 44 -17.98 -31.23 17.94
N GLN A 45 -17.69 -31.20 19.24
CA GLN A 45 -17.78 -32.36 20.13
C GLN A 45 -18.68 -32.03 21.33
N VAL A 46 -19.88 -32.61 21.38
CA VAL A 46 -20.79 -32.44 22.52
C VAL A 46 -20.69 -33.64 23.46
N VAL A 47 -20.48 -33.35 24.75
CA VAL A 47 -20.44 -34.34 25.84
C VAL A 47 -21.58 -34.03 26.80
N SER A 48 -22.67 -34.78 26.69
CA SER A 48 -23.82 -34.68 27.59
C SER A 48 -23.77 -35.81 28.60
N GLY A 49 -23.46 -35.51 29.86
CA GLY A 49 -23.39 -36.47 30.98
C GLY A 49 -24.75 -37.04 31.41
N GLY A 50 -25.61 -37.46 30.48
CA GLY A 50 -26.93 -38.05 30.72
C GLY A 50 -28.12 -37.27 30.14
N GLN A 51 -27.92 -36.07 29.58
CA GLN A 51 -28.95 -35.30 28.88
C GLN A 51 -29.03 -35.65 27.38
N ASP A 52 -30.09 -35.20 26.70
CA ASP A 52 -30.30 -35.38 25.25
C ASP A 52 -29.24 -34.61 24.42
N GLY A 53 -28.07 -35.23 24.26
CA GLY A 53 -26.96 -34.68 23.49
C GLY A 53 -27.28 -34.41 22.01
N SER A 54 -28.30 -35.07 21.45
CA SER A 54 -28.71 -34.86 20.06
C SER A 54 -29.39 -33.50 19.85
N SER A 55 -30.16 -33.06 20.85
CA SER A 55 -30.82 -31.75 20.83
C SER A 55 -29.82 -30.62 21.10
N LEU A 56 -28.87 -30.83 22.02
CA LEU A 56 -27.78 -29.88 22.26
C LEU A 56 -26.87 -29.73 21.04
N ASN A 57 -26.49 -30.84 20.38
CA ASN A 57 -25.66 -30.78 19.18
C ASN A 57 -26.30 -29.97 18.05
N ARG A 58 -27.61 -30.18 17.79
CA ARG A 58 -28.35 -29.39 16.79
C ARG A 58 -28.39 -27.90 17.11
N LEU A 59 -28.52 -27.55 18.38
CA LEU A 59 -28.52 -26.17 18.84
C LEU A 59 -27.16 -25.50 18.60
N VAL A 60 -26.07 -26.18 18.99
CA VAL A 60 -24.69 -25.67 18.78
C VAL A 60 -24.39 -25.54 17.28
N GLU A 61 -24.77 -26.52 16.47
CA GLU A 61 -24.61 -26.45 15.01
C GLU A 61 -25.35 -25.26 14.41
N SER A 62 -26.59 -25.00 14.84
CA SER A 62 -27.39 -23.86 14.39
C SER A 62 -26.75 -22.53 14.73
N GLU A 63 -26.23 -22.38 15.94
CA GLU A 63 -25.56 -21.13 16.37
C GLU A 63 -24.22 -20.93 15.66
N LEU A 64 -23.42 -21.98 15.54
CA LEU A 64 -22.14 -21.91 14.83
C LEU A 64 -22.33 -21.56 13.35
N ALA A 65 -23.37 -22.09 12.70
CA ALA A 65 -23.68 -21.80 11.30
C ALA A 65 -24.05 -20.33 11.04
N ARG A 66 -24.51 -19.60 12.06
CA ARG A 66 -24.83 -18.17 11.97
C ARG A 66 -23.63 -17.28 12.28
N HIS A 67 -22.53 -17.85 12.77
CA HIS A 67 -21.38 -17.07 13.23
C HIS A 67 -20.56 -16.52 12.04
N PRO A 68 -20.18 -15.24 12.02
CA PRO A 68 -19.49 -14.65 10.87
C PRO A 68 -18.07 -15.17 10.65
N SER A 69 -17.38 -15.64 11.69
CA SER A 69 -15.97 -16.05 11.62
C SER A 69 -15.73 -17.56 11.54
N HIS A 70 -16.73 -18.41 11.77
CA HIS A 70 -16.57 -19.86 11.84
C HIS A 70 -17.56 -20.53 10.88
N LYS A 71 -17.20 -21.71 10.40
CA LYS A 71 -18.10 -22.57 9.63
C LYS A 71 -18.04 -23.99 10.17
N LEU A 72 -19.19 -24.67 10.18
CA LEU A 72 -19.26 -26.07 10.58
C LEU A 72 -18.51 -26.95 9.57
N ALA A 73 -17.64 -27.83 10.08
CA ALA A 73 -16.93 -28.83 9.30
C ALA A 73 -17.05 -30.21 9.97
N LYS A 74 -17.22 -31.26 9.16
CA LYS A 74 -17.34 -32.65 9.65
C LYS A 74 -16.00 -33.38 9.72
N THR A 75 -15.02 -32.95 8.92
CA THR A 75 -13.67 -33.53 8.81
C THR A 75 -12.68 -32.43 8.46
N ASN A 76 -11.38 -32.68 8.67
CA ASN A 76 -10.28 -31.74 8.37
C ASN A 76 -10.48 -30.35 9.00
N CYS A 77 -10.87 -30.35 10.27
CA CYS A 77 -11.17 -29.12 10.99
C CYS A 77 -9.90 -28.36 11.37
N GLU A 78 -9.97 -27.05 11.22
CA GLU A 78 -8.94 -26.14 11.68
C GLU A 78 -9.05 -25.98 13.20
N THR A 79 -10.25 -25.89 13.78
CA THR A 79 -10.44 -25.78 15.24
C THR A 79 -11.46 -26.81 15.74
N THR A 80 -11.31 -27.24 16.99
CA THR A 80 -12.22 -28.18 17.65
C THR A 80 -12.93 -27.50 18.81
N LEU A 81 -14.24 -27.33 18.68
CA LEU A 81 -15.13 -26.82 19.71
C LEU A 81 -15.72 -27.99 20.50
N ARG A 82 -15.39 -28.09 21.78
CA ARG A 82 -15.98 -29.07 22.68
C ARG A 82 -16.90 -28.38 23.69
N ILE A 83 -18.11 -28.92 23.86
CA ILE A 83 -19.11 -28.42 24.80
C ILE A 83 -19.55 -29.56 25.70
N GLU A 84 -19.46 -29.32 27.00
CA GLU A 84 -19.74 -30.29 28.05
C GLU A 84 -20.79 -29.78 29.02
N VAL A 85 -21.80 -30.62 29.29
CA VAL A 85 -22.84 -30.33 30.28
C VAL A 85 -22.42 -30.98 31.60
N ILE A 86 -22.24 -30.16 32.63
CA ILE A 86 -21.84 -30.61 33.96
C ILE A 86 -22.95 -30.25 34.95
N GLU A 87 -23.43 -31.24 35.69
CA GLU A 87 -24.29 -31.02 36.83
C GLU A 87 -23.42 -30.91 38.09
N VAL A 88 -23.51 -29.78 38.78
CA VAL A 88 -22.77 -29.53 40.01
C VAL A 88 -23.65 -29.85 41.20
N GLU A 89 -23.15 -30.72 42.09
CA GLU A 89 -23.86 -31.16 43.29
C GLU A 89 -24.34 -29.97 44.16
N ALA A 90 -25.48 -30.15 44.81
CA ALA A 90 -26.12 -29.12 45.64
C ALA A 90 -25.20 -28.55 46.75
N LYS A 91 -24.25 -29.35 47.25
CA LYS A 91 -23.28 -28.93 48.28
C LYS A 91 -22.25 -27.92 47.78
N LEU A 92 -22.07 -27.80 46.46
CA LEU A 92 -21.10 -26.90 45.80
C LEU A 92 -21.77 -25.74 45.07
N GLY A 93 -23.03 -25.43 45.40
CA GLY A 93 -23.76 -24.29 44.84
C GLY A 93 -24.83 -24.64 43.80
N GLY A 94 -25.01 -25.94 43.48
CA GLY A 94 -26.18 -26.50 42.80
C GLY A 94 -26.51 -25.90 41.43
N GLY A 95 -26.41 -26.71 40.38
CA GLY A 95 -26.97 -26.33 39.09
C GLY A 95 -26.33 -27.01 37.90
N LEU A 96 -26.96 -26.77 36.75
CA LEU A 96 -26.48 -27.24 35.45
C LEU A 96 -25.60 -26.16 34.83
N PHE A 97 -24.41 -26.55 34.37
CA PHE A 97 -23.45 -25.65 33.75
C PHE A 97 -23.07 -26.19 32.36
N LEU A 98 -22.90 -25.27 31.42
CA LEU A 98 -22.26 -25.53 30.14
C LEU A 98 -20.82 -25.06 30.22
N THR A 99 -19.89 -25.99 30.01
CA THR A 99 -18.46 -25.69 29.87
C THR A 99 -18.09 -25.84 28.42
N GLY A 100 -17.40 -24.86 27.86
CA GLY A 100 -16.87 -24.95 26.51
C GLY A 100 -15.35 -24.87 26.48
N SER A 101 -14.76 -25.52 25.49
CA SER A 101 -13.34 -25.46 25.20
C SER A 101 -13.08 -25.39 23.70
N VAL A 102 -12.08 -24.62 23.31
CA VAL A 102 -11.61 -24.52 21.92
C VAL A 102 -10.19 -25.04 21.88
N ASP A 103 -9.94 -26.06 21.05
CA ASP A 103 -8.63 -26.73 20.93
C ASP A 103 -8.02 -27.21 22.27
N GLY A 104 -8.88 -27.55 23.24
CA GLY A 104 -8.47 -28.06 24.56
C GLY A 104 -8.16 -26.98 25.60
N GLU A 105 -8.18 -25.70 25.23
CA GLU A 105 -8.13 -24.58 26.18
C GLU A 105 -9.55 -24.25 26.65
N VAL A 106 -9.73 -24.05 27.96
CA VAL A 106 -11.05 -23.85 28.61
C VAL A 106 -11.27 -22.36 28.85
N PRO A 107 -12.11 -21.65 28.07
CA PRO A 107 -12.24 -20.21 28.20
C PRO A 107 -13.42 -19.80 29.09
N ASP A 108 -14.48 -20.60 29.23
CA ASP A 108 -15.68 -20.12 29.92
C ASP A 108 -16.64 -21.21 30.42
N ARG A 109 -17.43 -20.86 31.45
CA ARG A 109 -18.49 -21.69 32.03
C ARG A 109 -19.74 -20.85 32.28
N VAL A 110 -20.85 -21.24 31.65
CA VAL A 110 -22.13 -20.52 31.76
C VAL A 110 -23.13 -21.36 32.55
N LYS A 111 -23.79 -20.75 33.55
CA LYS A 111 -24.85 -21.40 34.33
C LYS A 111 -26.14 -21.47 33.50
N VAL A 112 -26.70 -22.66 33.36
CA VAL A 112 -27.95 -22.88 32.62
C VAL A 112 -29.15 -22.54 33.51
N GLN A 113 -29.96 -21.56 33.08
CA GLN A 113 -31.23 -21.27 33.74
C GLN A 113 -32.29 -22.30 33.32
N PRO A 114 -33.28 -22.63 34.19
CA PRO A 114 -34.32 -23.60 33.87
C PRO A 114 -35.02 -23.28 32.55
N GLY A 115 -35.00 -24.22 31.60
CA GLY A 115 -35.63 -24.07 30.28
C GLY A 115 -34.92 -23.12 29.30
N ARG A 116 -33.72 -22.60 29.62
CA ARG A 116 -32.98 -21.61 28.81
C ARG A 116 -31.62 -22.12 28.33
N MET A 117 -31.59 -23.35 27.81
CA MET A 117 -30.37 -23.95 27.25
C MET A 117 -29.89 -23.18 26.00
N ASP A 118 -30.82 -22.66 25.21
CA ASP A 118 -30.59 -21.81 24.04
C ASP A 118 -29.69 -20.60 24.35
N ARG A 119 -30.08 -19.79 25.35
CA ARG A 119 -29.32 -18.61 25.75
C ARG A 119 -27.94 -18.95 26.30
N ALA A 120 -27.85 -20.03 27.07
CA ALA A 120 -26.58 -20.44 27.65
C ALA A 120 -25.58 -20.90 26.58
N VAL A 121 -26.06 -21.53 25.50
CA VAL A 121 -25.22 -21.87 24.33
C VAL A 121 -24.80 -20.62 23.56
N GLU A 122 -25.72 -19.68 23.30
CA GLU A 122 -25.41 -18.42 22.61
C GLU A 122 -24.35 -17.60 23.36
N GLU A 123 -24.53 -17.41 24.67
CA GLU A 123 -23.59 -16.69 25.53
C GLU A 123 -22.21 -17.35 25.53
N LEU A 124 -22.18 -18.67 25.74
CA LEU A 124 -20.95 -19.45 25.73
C LEU A 124 -20.22 -19.32 24.38
N LEU A 125 -20.91 -19.56 23.25
CA LEU A 125 -20.29 -19.49 21.92
C LEU A 125 -19.78 -18.10 21.59
N THR A 126 -20.47 -17.05 22.03
CA THR A 126 -20.02 -15.67 21.83
C THR A 126 -18.67 -15.45 22.50
N VAL A 127 -18.48 -15.90 23.73
CA VAL A 127 -17.21 -15.74 24.46
C VAL A 127 -16.11 -16.63 23.88
N LEU A 128 -16.42 -17.91 23.62
CA LEU A 128 -15.44 -18.88 23.11
C LEU A 128 -14.89 -18.49 21.73
N LEU A 129 -15.78 -18.17 20.79
CA LEU A 129 -15.39 -17.88 19.40
C LEU A 129 -14.75 -16.50 19.25
N HIS A 130 -14.99 -15.59 20.21
CA HIS A 130 -14.26 -14.32 20.27
C HIS A 130 -12.83 -14.49 20.76
N ASN A 131 -12.59 -15.46 21.66
CA ASN A 131 -11.30 -15.76 22.28
C ASN A 131 -10.60 -17.00 21.70
N ASP A 132 -10.96 -17.44 20.49
CA ASP A 132 -10.32 -18.59 19.85
C ASP A 132 -8.79 -18.37 19.81
N PRO A 133 -7.98 -19.24 20.44
CA PRO A 133 -6.54 -19.10 20.42
C PRO A 133 -6.01 -19.00 19.00
N ARG A 134 -6.50 -19.72 18.00
CA ARG A 134 -6.02 -19.57 16.60
C ARG A 134 -6.32 -18.21 15.96
N ARG A 135 -7.30 -17.49 16.49
CA ARG A 135 -7.55 -16.09 16.12
C ARG A 135 -6.57 -15.14 16.80
N LEU A 136 -6.10 -15.49 18.00
CA LEU A 136 -5.23 -14.69 18.86
C LEU A 136 -3.73 -14.97 18.63
N SER A 137 -3.33 -16.24 18.63
CA SER A 137 -2.10 -16.75 18.05
C SER A 137 -2.25 -16.74 16.52
N GLY A 138 -1.88 -15.60 15.92
CA GLY A 138 -1.54 -15.58 14.50
C GLY A 138 -0.60 -16.76 14.18
N PRO A 139 -0.71 -17.37 13.00
CA PRO A 139 -0.17 -18.71 12.73
C PRO A 139 1.29 -18.85 13.22
N GLU A 140 1.58 -19.93 13.95
CA GLU A 140 2.85 -20.20 14.67
C GLU A 140 4.12 -20.18 13.79
N ARG A 141 4.00 -20.01 12.47
CA ARG A 141 5.11 -19.70 11.56
C ARG A 141 4.62 -18.83 10.41
N ALA A 142 4.05 -17.66 10.71
CA ALA A 142 3.82 -16.67 9.67
C ALA A 142 5.17 -16.21 9.13
N ASP A 143 5.50 -16.62 7.90
CA ASP A 143 6.56 -15.99 7.11
C ASP A 143 6.44 -14.47 7.28
N TRP A 144 7.52 -13.80 7.66
CA TRP A 144 7.55 -12.36 7.89
C TRP A 144 6.91 -11.63 6.71
N PHE A 145 7.13 -12.11 5.48
CA PHE A 145 6.48 -11.59 4.27
C PHE A 145 4.96 -11.76 4.25
N ALA A 146 4.45 -12.92 4.71
CA ALA A 146 3.02 -13.18 4.79
C ALA A 146 2.34 -12.29 5.85
N GLN A 147 3.02 -12.06 6.99
CA GLN A 147 2.54 -11.15 8.02
C GLN A 147 2.54 -9.69 7.54
N GLN A 148 3.62 -9.25 6.87
CA GLN A 148 3.68 -7.93 6.26
C GLN A 148 2.60 -7.74 5.20
N ARG A 149 2.42 -8.71 4.28
CA ARG A 149 1.35 -8.68 3.27
C ARG A 149 -0.04 -8.60 3.89
N LYS A 150 -0.31 -9.38 4.95
CA LYS A 150 -1.59 -9.34 5.68
C LYS A 150 -1.78 -7.98 6.34
N SER A 151 -0.75 -7.43 6.97
CA SER A 151 -0.80 -6.10 7.60
C SER A 151 -1.05 -5.00 6.57
N PHE A 152 -0.38 -5.07 5.41
CA PHE A 152 -0.62 -4.21 4.26
C PHE A 152 -2.05 -4.27 3.79
N ARG A 153 -2.62 -5.46 3.68
CA ARG A 153 -4.01 -5.63 3.22
C ARG A 153 -5.04 -5.13 4.24
N VAL A 154 -4.84 -5.43 5.52
CA VAL A 154 -5.87 -5.21 6.56
C VAL A 154 -5.76 -3.83 7.20
N ARG A 155 -4.55 -3.36 7.49
CA ARG A 155 -4.29 -2.12 8.25
C ARG A 155 -3.77 -0.97 7.39
N GLY A 156 -3.48 -1.23 6.11
CA GLY A 156 -2.91 -0.22 5.23
C GLY A 156 -3.91 0.90 4.93
N ILE A 157 -3.45 2.14 5.12
CA ILE A 157 -4.19 3.36 4.77
C ILE A 157 -3.65 3.83 3.42
N ASN A 158 -4.56 4.16 2.49
CA ASN A 158 -4.18 4.72 1.20
C ASN A 158 -4.22 6.24 1.28
N TYR A 159 -3.24 6.86 0.66
CA TYR A 159 -3.11 8.30 0.52
C TYR A 159 -2.91 8.67 -0.93
N ILE A 160 -3.51 9.78 -1.35
CA ILE A 160 -3.28 10.40 -2.65
C ILE A 160 -2.83 11.83 -2.39
N GLY A 161 -1.91 12.33 -3.20
CA GLY A 161 -1.40 13.67 -2.99
C GLY A 161 -0.76 14.28 -4.20
N ALA A 162 -0.33 15.52 -3.99
CA ALA A 162 0.38 16.31 -4.97
C ALA A 162 1.59 16.99 -4.33
N GLU A 163 2.63 17.18 -5.14
CA GLU A 163 3.88 17.79 -4.72
C GLU A 163 4.27 18.89 -5.70
N VAL A 164 4.86 19.95 -5.16
CA VAL A 164 5.56 20.99 -5.91
C VAL A 164 7.04 20.88 -5.55
N TYR A 165 7.92 20.95 -6.55
CA TYR A 165 9.35 20.80 -6.32
C TYR A 165 10.18 21.56 -7.34
N GLU A 166 11.45 21.77 -7.01
CA GLU A 166 12.46 22.28 -7.91
C GLU A 166 13.52 21.20 -8.11
N VAL A 167 13.83 20.90 -9.36
CA VAL A 167 14.93 20.00 -9.76
C VAL A 167 16.17 20.84 -9.96
N GLY A 168 17.31 20.37 -9.47
CA GLY A 168 18.65 20.82 -9.85
C GLY A 168 19.40 19.69 -10.54
N ALA A 169 20.01 19.96 -11.69
CA ALA A 169 20.86 19.02 -12.40
C ALA A 169 22.10 19.73 -12.93
N VAL A 170 23.26 19.08 -12.89
CA VAL A 170 24.50 19.66 -13.45
C VAL A 170 24.62 19.27 -14.92
N VAL A 171 24.56 20.26 -15.80
CA VAL A 171 24.67 20.14 -17.24
C VAL A 171 25.80 21.02 -17.74
N ASP A 172 26.80 20.43 -18.40
CA ASP A 172 28.00 21.14 -18.88
C ASP A 172 28.66 22.00 -17.78
N GLY A 173 28.82 21.42 -16.59
CA GLY A 173 29.43 22.08 -15.43
C GLY A 173 28.57 23.18 -14.78
N ARG A 174 27.31 23.34 -15.17
CA ARG A 174 26.39 24.36 -14.64
C ARG A 174 25.13 23.76 -14.05
N LEU A 175 24.61 24.41 -13.02
CA LEU A 175 23.34 24.01 -12.43
C LEU A 175 22.17 24.51 -13.30
N ALA A 176 21.42 23.58 -13.88
CA ALA A 176 20.11 23.83 -14.47
C ALA A 176 19.04 23.57 -13.40
N THR A 177 18.05 24.47 -13.30
CA THR A 177 16.90 24.27 -12.41
C THR A 177 15.57 24.22 -13.15
N LEU A 178 14.69 23.32 -12.72
CA LEU A 178 13.38 23.12 -13.34
C LEU A 178 12.30 23.05 -12.25
N PRO A 179 11.29 23.95 -12.27
CA PRO A 179 10.11 23.78 -11.43
C PRO A 179 9.29 22.58 -11.92
N GLY A 180 8.68 21.86 -10.98
CA GLY A 180 7.94 20.64 -11.26
C GLY A 180 6.76 20.39 -10.34
N LEU A 181 5.91 19.47 -10.81
CA LEU A 181 4.72 18.97 -10.14
C LEU A 181 4.73 17.44 -10.15
N ALA A 182 4.27 16.83 -9.06
CA ALA A 182 4.09 15.39 -8.98
C ALA A 182 2.73 15.01 -8.43
N LEU A 183 2.26 13.85 -8.83
CA LEU A 183 1.15 13.13 -8.21
C LEU A 183 1.71 11.88 -7.53
N VAL A 184 1.25 11.64 -6.32
CA VAL A 184 1.65 10.48 -5.51
C VAL A 184 0.42 9.71 -5.08
N ALA A 185 0.49 8.39 -5.18
CA ALA A 185 -0.45 7.50 -4.50
C ALA A 185 0.38 6.50 -3.69
N ARG A 186 0.16 6.44 -2.39
CA ARG A 186 0.92 5.58 -1.50
C ARG A 186 0.02 4.87 -0.51
N ARG A 187 0.48 3.73 -0.02
CA ARG A 187 -0.16 2.95 1.02
C ARG A 187 0.81 2.78 2.18
N GLU A 188 0.36 3.20 3.36
CA GLU A 188 1.14 3.26 4.59
C GLU A 188 0.67 2.19 5.58
N VAL A 189 1.62 1.58 6.30
CA VAL A 189 1.40 0.64 7.39
C VAL A 189 2.40 0.93 8.50
N ASP A 190 1.92 1.37 9.66
CA ASP A 190 2.74 1.67 10.84
C ASP A 190 3.88 2.67 10.53
N TRP A 191 5.10 2.17 10.36
CA TRP A 191 6.33 2.95 10.13
C TRP A 191 6.87 2.82 8.70
N PHE A 192 6.11 2.21 7.79
CA PHE A 192 6.55 1.89 6.44
C PHE A 192 5.49 2.35 5.40
N HIS A 193 5.89 2.84 4.22
CA HIS A 193 4.98 3.01 3.08
C HIS A 193 5.55 2.56 1.73
N PHE A 194 4.67 2.07 0.85
CA PHE A 194 4.94 1.81 -0.57
C PHE A 194 4.10 2.75 -1.41
N GLY A 195 4.66 3.33 -2.46
CA GLY A 195 3.93 4.27 -3.32
C GLY A 195 4.32 4.23 -4.78
N VAL A 196 3.50 4.89 -5.58
CA VAL A 196 3.75 5.24 -6.98
C VAL A 196 3.76 6.76 -7.09
N ARG A 197 4.71 7.30 -7.86
CA ARG A 197 4.87 8.75 -8.07
C ARG A 197 5.07 9.03 -9.55
N VAL A 198 4.29 9.95 -10.11
CA VAL A 198 4.47 10.44 -11.48
C VAL A 198 4.75 11.93 -11.40
N ALA A 199 5.84 12.38 -11.99
CA ALA A 199 6.29 13.75 -11.85
C ALA A 199 6.79 14.33 -13.17
N GLY A 200 6.57 15.63 -13.37
CA GLY A 200 7.11 16.38 -14.50
C GLY A 200 7.69 17.71 -14.04
N ALA A 201 8.84 18.07 -14.56
CA ALA A 201 9.49 19.36 -14.37
C ALA A 201 9.86 19.96 -15.73
N ASN A 202 9.66 21.27 -15.89
CA ASN A 202 9.85 21.95 -17.16
C ASN A 202 10.37 23.37 -17.00
N GLN A 203 11.34 23.75 -17.83
CA GLN A 203 11.82 25.12 -17.91
C GLN A 203 10.95 25.94 -18.86
N LEU A 204 10.11 26.82 -18.30
CA LEU A 204 9.17 27.64 -19.08
C LEU A 204 9.85 28.72 -19.94
N ASN A 205 11.05 29.17 -19.57
CA ASN A 205 11.84 30.15 -20.31
C ASN A 205 13.19 29.54 -20.70
N SER A 206 13.28 28.94 -21.90
CA SER A 206 14.52 28.37 -22.45
C SER A 206 15.06 29.19 -23.63
N GLY A 207 15.18 30.50 -23.43
CA GLY A 207 15.81 31.42 -24.39
C GLY A 207 17.35 31.41 -24.34
N ASP A 208 17.93 30.49 -23.58
CA ASP A 208 19.37 30.45 -23.37
C ASP A 208 20.10 29.81 -24.54
N ASP A 209 21.14 30.51 -24.97
CA ASP A 209 22.07 30.13 -26.05
C ASP A 209 23.04 29.01 -25.62
N ARG A 210 22.63 28.17 -24.67
CA ARG A 210 23.48 27.26 -23.87
C ARG A 210 22.80 25.91 -23.67
N LEU A 211 23.60 24.87 -23.43
CA LEU A 211 23.06 23.56 -23.08
C LEU A 211 22.35 23.61 -21.72
N SER A 212 21.11 23.13 -21.70
CA SER A 212 20.26 23.12 -20.50
C SER A 212 19.34 21.90 -20.51
N LEU A 213 19.04 21.37 -19.32
CA LEU A 213 17.94 20.43 -19.13
C LEU A 213 16.64 21.22 -19.13
N THR A 214 15.77 20.96 -20.11
CA THR A 214 14.52 21.72 -20.32
C THR A 214 13.28 20.96 -19.86
N THR A 215 13.34 19.63 -19.86
CA THR A 215 12.25 18.78 -19.37
C THR A 215 12.81 17.58 -18.61
N GLN A 216 12.16 17.24 -17.51
CA GLN A 216 12.34 15.96 -16.83
C GLN A 216 10.96 15.35 -16.53
N VAL A 217 10.75 14.08 -16.86
CA VAL A 217 9.54 13.33 -16.52
C VAL A 217 9.96 12.04 -15.84
N THR A 218 9.30 11.69 -14.74
CA THR A 218 9.59 10.47 -13.97
C THR A 218 8.32 9.70 -13.64
N ALA A 219 8.41 8.38 -13.65
CA ALA A 219 7.39 7.46 -13.16
C ALA A 219 8.07 6.43 -12.24
N GLN A 220 7.78 6.50 -10.95
CA GLN A 220 8.60 5.90 -9.89
C GLN A 220 7.77 5.05 -8.94
N LEU A 221 8.40 3.98 -8.45
CA LEU A 221 8.00 3.27 -7.25
C LEU A 221 8.78 3.84 -6.07
N GLU A 222 8.12 3.96 -4.93
CA GLU A 222 8.69 4.45 -3.68
C GLU A 222 8.52 3.43 -2.57
N ALA A 223 9.55 3.25 -1.75
CA ALA A 223 9.52 2.48 -0.52
C ALA A 223 10.27 3.25 0.58
N SER A 224 9.57 3.65 1.63
CA SER A 224 10.12 4.55 2.66
C SER A 224 9.79 4.10 4.07
N LEU A 225 10.67 4.45 5.01
CA LEU A 225 10.56 4.21 6.44
C LEU A 225 10.39 5.53 7.17
N PHE A 226 9.48 5.58 8.14
CA PHE A 226 9.31 6.69 9.07
C PHE A 226 10.07 6.45 10.37
N SER A 227 10.57 7.53 10.96
CA SER A 227 11.25 7.51 12.27
C SER A 227 10.32 7.17 13.44
N SER A 228 9.02 7.29 13.25
CA SER A 228 7.98 6.95 14.23
C SER A 228 6.70 6.55 13.51
N ALA A 229 5.92 5.62 14.03
CA ALA A 229 4.60 5.28 13.50
C ALA A 229 3.49 6.18 14.06
N THR A 230 3.74 6.82 15.20
CA THR A 230 2.68 7.45 16.00
C THR A 230 2.94 8.91 16.26
N ALA A 231 4.02 9.54 15.79
CA ALA A 231 4.26 10.97 16.03
C ALA A 231 3.57 11.85 14.99
N SER A 232 3.04 13.02 15.41
CA SER A 232 2.45 14.02 14.50
C SER A 232 3.43 14.49 13.42
N THR A 233 4.71 14.57 13.80
CA THR A 233 5.82 14.86 12.91
C THR A 233 6.78 13.68 12.89
N ALA A 234 7.14 13.20 11.70
CA ALA A 234 8.09 12.10 11.55
C ALA A 234 9.05 12.39 10.39
N ALA A 235 10.32 12.07 10.60
CA ALA A 235 11.28 12.01 9.50
C ALA A 235 11.03 10.73 8.70
N PHE A 236 11.34 10.75 7.41
CA PHE A 236 11.33 9.55 6.58
C PHE A 236 12.56 9.48 5.69
N ALA A 237 12.92 8.25 5.31
CA ALA A 237 13.95 7.95 4.34
C ALA A 237 13.57 6.70 3.55
N GLY A 238 13.85 6.70 2.25
CA GLY A 238 13.41 5.65 1.36
C GLY A 238 14.16 5.58 0.04
N LEU A 239 13.84 4.53 -0.69
CA LEU A 239 14.33 4.26 -2.03
C LEU A 239 13.24 4.63 -3.03
N VAL A 240 13.66 5.24 -4.13
CA VAL A 240 12.83 5.43 -5.31
C VAL A 240 13.48 4.72 -6.50
N ALA A 241 12.67 4.17 -7.38
CA ALA A 241 13.16 3.52 -8.59
C ALA A 241 12.11 3.60 -9.69
N GLY A 242 12.53 3.97 -10.90
CA GLY A 242 11.55 4.18 -11.95
C GLY A 242 12.13 4.51 -13.31
N LEU A 243 11.22 4.87 -14.20
CA LEU A 243 11.56 5.39 -15.52
C LEU A 243 11.76 6.91 -15.43
N GLU A 244 12.78 7.39 -16.13
CA GLU A 244 13.12 8.79 -16.26
C GLU A 244 13.29 9.15 -17.73
N TYR A 245 12.72 10.27 -18.13
CA TYR A 245 12.88 10.91 -19.44
C TYR A 245 13.44 12.31 -19.23
N GLN A 246 14.52 12.64 -19.93
CA GLN A 246 15.20 13.92 -19.89
C GLN A 246 15.24 14.53 -21.30
N ARG A 247 14.98 15.84 -21.40
CA ARG A 247 15.14 16.60 -22.65
C ARG A 247 16.14 17.73 -22.44
N PHE A 248 17.16 17.73 -23.26
CA PHE A 248 18.18 18.77 -23.31
C PHE A 248 17.94 19.68 -24.51
N ARG A 249 18.32 20.94 -24.36
CA ARG A 249 18.33 21.92 -25.45
C ARG A 249 19.62 22.71 -25.37
N GLY A 250 20.30 22.88 -26.49
CA GLY A 250 21.57 23.59 -26.52
C GLY A 250 22.00 23.99 -27.92
N PRO A 251 23.01 24.88 -28.03
CA PRO A 251 23.59 25.23 -29.30
C PRO A 251 24.37 24.05 -29.88
N THR A 252 24.29 23.86 -31.19
CA THR A 252 25.21 23.01 -31.94
C THR A 252 25.66 23.72 -33.21
N THR A 253 26.67 23.17 -33.86
CA THR A 253 27.19 23.66 -35.13
C THR A 253 26.99 22.60 -36.20
N LEU A 254 25.94 22.76 -37.00
CA LEU A 254 25.64 21.92 -38.16
C LEU A 254 26.07 22.68 -39.43
N ASN A 255 26.98 22.11 -40.21
CA ASN A 255 27.51 22.70 -41.44
C ASN A 255 28.05 24.14 -41.30
N GLY A 256 28.63 24.46 -40.13
CA GLY A 256 29.19 25.80 -39.85
C GLY A 256 28.14 26.88 -39.50
N GLN A 257 26.86 26.52 -39.44
CA GLN A 257 25.80 27.40 -38.93
C GLN A 257 25.46 27.02 -37.49
N ARG A 258 25.28 28.02 -36.63
CA ARG A 258 24.85 27.83 -35.25
C ARG A 258 23.33 27.61 -35.23
N SER A 259 22.90 26.43 -34.79
CA SER A 259 21.49 26.12 -34.55
C SER A 259 21.28 25.76 -33.07
N ILE A 260 20.02 25.78 -32.63
CA ILE A 260 19.63 25.25 -31.32
C ILE A 260 18.91 23.95 -31.58
N GLU A 261 19.48 22.84 -31.10
CA GLU A 261 18.90 21.52 -31.25
C GLU A 261 18.42 20.99 -29.90
N SER A 262 17.68 19.89 -29.93
CA SER A 262 17.23 19.20 -28.73
C SER A 262 17.57 17.73 -28.75
N ALA A 263 18.14 17.24 -27.65
CA ALA A 263 18.44 15.84 -27.42
C ALA A 263 17.51 15.28 -26.35
N THR A 264 17.18 13.99 -26.43
CA THR A 264 16.36 13.31 -25.44
C THR A 264 17.00 12.02 -24.99
N ALA A 265 16.90 11.73 -23.69
CA ALA A 265 17.36 10.48 -23.12
C ALA A 265 16.26 9.89 -22.23
N ALA A 266 16.16 8.56 -22.24
CA ALA A 266 15.22 7.86 -21.38
C ALA A 266 15.83 6.56 -20.86
N GLY A 267 15.48 6.19 -19.64
CA GLY A 267 15.94 4.96 -19.06
C GLY A 267 15.50 4.77 -17.62
N PHE A 268 16.13 3.82 -16.94
CA PHE A 268 15.87 3.54 -15.55
C PHE A 268 16.69 4.46 -14.63
N SER A 269 16.11 4.83 -13.49
CA SER A 269 16.71 5.76 -12.54
C SER A 269 16.36 5.36 -11.10
N PRO A 270 17.29 4.72 -10.36
CA PRO A 270 17.21 4.57 -8.92
C PRO A 270 17.52 5.88 -8.20
N GLY A 271 17.08 5.98 -6.96
CA GLY A 271 17.27 7.17 -6.16
C GLY A 271 16.97 6.98 -4.68
N LEU A 272 17.24 8.05 -3.95
CA LEU A 272 16.98 8.18 -2.52
C LEU A 272 16.00 9.33 -2.31
N ARG A 273 15.07 9.16 -1.36
CA ARG A 273 14.12 10.19 -0.99
C ARG A 273 14.05 10.27 0.53
N PHE A 274 14.13 11.46 1.09
CA PHE A 274 14.07 11.67 2.53
C PHE A 274 13.45 13.02 2.85
N GLY A 275 12.92 13.17 4.05
CA GLY A 275 12.24 14.40 4.42
C GLY A 275 11.52 14.33 5.76
N LEU A 276 10.59 15.27 5.93
CA LEU A 276 9.74 15.38 7.10
C LEU A 276 8.27 15.38 6.68
N GLU A 277 7.48 14.65 7.44
CA GLU A 277 6.03 14.63 7.31
C GLU A 277 5.38 15.21 8.56
N LEU A 278 4.39 16.07 8.36
CA LEU A 278 3.72 16.88 9.37
C LEU A 278 2.22 16.55 9.39
N GLY A 279 1.60 16.59 10.57
CA GLY A 279 0.15 16.42 10.70
C GLY A 279 -0.33 14.99 10.52
N ARG A 280 0.51 13.98 10.82
CA ARG A 280 0.20 12.55 10.61
C ARG A 280 -0.96 11.97 11.42
N TYR A 281 -1.49 12.72 12.40
CA TYR A 281 -2.72 12.35 13.12
C TYR A 281 -4.00 12.81 12.43
N THR A 282 -3.86 13.66 11.42
CA THR A 282 -4.99 14.24 10.68
C THR A 282 -5.20 13.47 9.39
N THR A 283 -6.29 13.76 8.67
CA THR A 283 -6.53 13.19 7.34
C THR A 283 -5.68 13.86 6.25
N THR A 284 -4.87 14.86 6.56
CA THR A 284 -4.10 15.60 5.57
C THR A 284 -2.68 15.82 6.07
N HIS A 285 -1.70 15.21 5.42
CA HIS A 285 -0.32 15.30 5.87
C HIS A 285 0.44 16.29 4.98
N GLY A 286 1.19 17.18 5.61
CA GLY A 286 2.14 18.05 4.93
C GLY A 286 3.48 17.33 4.77
N LEU A 287 4.13 17.51 3.63
CA LEU A 287 5.39 16.88 3.28
C LEU A 287 6.42 17.95 2.92
N VAL A 288 7.66 17.82 3.40
CA VAL A 288 8.84 18.50 2.86
C VAL A 288 9.90 17.46 2.60
N PHE A 289 10.53 17.49 1.42
CA PHE A 289 11.43 16.42 1.00
C PHE A 289 12.63 16.91 0.19
N ALA A 290 13.65 16.06 0.17
CA ALA A 290 14.71 16.06 -0.82
C ALA A 290 14.79 14.67 -1.49
N GLN A 291 15.10 14.65 -2.78
CA GLN A 291 15.24 13.43 -3.56
C GLN A 291 16.46 13.51 -4.47
N LEU A 292 17.23 12.43 -4.52
CA LEU A 292 18.38 12.24 -5.39
C LEU A 292 18.05 11.16 -6.42
N LEU A 293 18.31 11.42 -7.69
CA LEU A 293 18.13 10.47 -8.79
C LEU A 293 19.46 10.25 -9.51
N PHE A 294 19.75 8.98 -9.74
CA PHE A 294 20.98 8.49 -10.34
C PHE A 294 20.63 7.69 -11.60
N PRO A 295 20.39 8.35 -12.75
CA PRO A 295 19.97 7.66 -13.97
C PRO A 295 21.00 6.59 -14.35
N THR A 296 20.61 5.41 -14.80
CA THR A 296 21.57 4.36 -15.21
C THR A 296 22.00 4.51 -16.67
N PHE A 297 21.72 5.66 -17.29
CA PHE A 297 21.96 5.95 -18.69
C PHE A 297 22.73 7.27 -18.84
N ALA A 298 23.61 7.33 -19.83
CA ALA A 298 24.18 8.59 -20.29
C ALA A 298 23.21 9.24 -21.28
N SER A 299 23.08 10.56 -21.22
CA SER A 299 22.41 11.31 -22.26
C SER A 299 23.41 11.48 -23.40
N HIS A 300 23.21 10.72 -24.48
CA HIS A 300 24.11 10.70 -25.64
C HIS A 300 23.30 10.99 -26.91
N ASP A 301 23.61 12.10 -27.58
CA ASP A 301 23.05 12.44 -28.89
C ASP A 301 24.04 12.06 -29.99
N VAL A 302 23.75 10.96 -30.70
CA VAL A 302 24.61 10.42 -31.77
C VAL A 302 24.64 11.32 -33.01
N ASP A 303 23.57 12.08 -33.26
CA ASP A 303 23.40 12.82 -34.51
C ASP A 303 23.98 14.24 -34.42
N THR A 304 23.77 14.91 -33.29
CA THR A 304 24.13 16.33 -33.14
C THR A 304 25.23 16.58 -32.10
N GLY A 305 25.58 15.58 -31.28
CA GLY A 305 26.57 15.72 -30.21
C GLY A 305 26.20 16.73 -29.13
N VAL A 306 24.94 17.15 -29.05
CA VAL A 306 24.46 18.20 -28.14
C VAL A 306 24.67 17.86 -26.67
N VAL A 307 24.62 16.57 -26.33
CA VAL A 307 24.86 16.09 -24.97
C VAL A 307 25.56 14.74 -25.01
N ASP A 308 26.60 14.59 -24.19
CA ASP A 308 27.28 13.32 -23.93
C ASP A 308 27.71 13.28 -22.46
N GLN A 309 26.73 13.15 -21.55
CA GLN A 309 27.00 13.17 -20.13
C GLN A 309 25.99 12.38 -19.29
N TRP A 310 26.48 11.89 -18.16
CA TRP A 310 25.66 11.39 -17.07
C TRP A 310 25.10 12.56 -16.26
N THR A 311 23.77 12.65 -16.15
CA THR A 311 23.09 13.81 -15.56
C THR A 311 22.28 13.41 -14.33
N PRO A 312 22.92 13.22 -13.15
CA PRO A 312 22.19 13.02 -11.91
C PRO A 312 21.41 14.29 -11.54
N SER A 313 20.30 14.10 -10.84
CA SER A 313 19.46 15.22 -10.40
C SER A 313 19.15 15.15 -8.92
N VAL A 314 19.06 16.34 -8.31
CA VAL A 314 18.51 16.55 -6.97
C VAL A 314 17.19 17.27 -7.12
N SER A 315 16.23 16.99 -6.24
CA SER A 315 15.02 17.80 -6.14
C SER A 315 14.72 18.09 -4.69
N ILE A 316 14.19 19.29 -4.44
CA ILE A 316 13.70 19.73 -3.14
C ILE A 316 12.28 20.23 -3.34
N GLY A 317 11.38 19.84 -2.45
CA GLY A 317 9.97 20.18 -2.62
C GLY A 317 9.15 20.05 -1.37
N ALA A 318 7.88 20.39 -1.54
CA ALA A 318 6.84 20.24 -0.54
C ALA A 318 5.59 19.65 -1.18
N GLY A 319 4.74 19.03 -0.37
CA GLY A 319 3.53 18.40 -0.86
C GLY A 319 2.48 18.22 0.21
N MET A 320 1.33 17.72 -0.22
CA MET A 320 0.25 17.30 0.66
C MET A 320 -0.29 15.96 0.20
N VAL A 321 -0.63 15.10 1.15
CA VAL A 321 -1.33 13.84 0.92
C VAL A 321 -2.58 13.77 1.78
N PHE A 322 -3.63 13.09 1.30
CA PHE A 322 -4.94 12.96 1.93
C PHE A 322 -5.58 11.59 1.67
#